data_AF-A0AAX1SFX4-F1
#
_entry.id   AF-A0AAX1SFX4-F1
#
_cell.length_a   1.000
_cell.length_b   1.000
_cell.length_c   1.000
_cell.angle_alpha   90.00
_cell.angle_beta   90.00
_cell.angle_gamma   90.00
#
_symmetry.space_group_name_H-M   'P 1'
#
loop_
_entity.id
_entity.type
_entity.pdbx_description
1 polymer ?
#
loop_
_entity_poly.entity_id
_entity_poly.type
_entity_poly.pdbx_seq_one_letter_code
_entity_poly.pdbx_strand_id
1 'polypeptide(L)'
;MTWRWIQLAAAAACLLVGIIFMVLAVFGVNRFHKALNRMHAAAMGDTLGILFVFAGLIVMRGFSMDSLKLFLVILFFWSAGPVSGHMISRLEAMTDEELGKILIIRKTGKEEGTDEAV
;
A
#
# COMPACT_ATOMS: atom_id res chain seq x y z
N MET A 1 -21.02 28.21 18.28
CA MET A 1 -21.18 27.06 19.19
C MET A 1 -21.55 25.74 18.48
N THR A 2 -22.17 25.76 17.30
CA THR A 2 -22.54 24.56 16.50
C THR A 2 -21.38 23.98 15.66
N TRP A 3 -20.41 24.80 15.28
CA TRP A 3 -19.29 24.42 14.40
C TRP A 3 -18.43 23.26 14.94
N ARG A 4 -18.25 23.20 16.28
CA ARG A 4 -17.46 22.15 16.96
C ARG A 4 -18.15 20.78 16.92
N TRP A 5 -19.48 20.76 16.90
CA TRP A 5 -20.25 19.51 16.86
C TRP A 5 -20.16 18.84 15.48
N ILE A 6 -20.15 19.64 14.41
CA ILE A 6 -19.96 19.14 13.03
C ILE A 6 -18.55 18.57 12.87
N GLN A 7 -17.54 19.23 13.44
CA GLN A 7 -16.16 18.73 13.44
C GLN A 7 -16.01 17.41 14.20
N LEU A 8 -16.67 17.28 15.36
CA LEU A 8 -16.70 16.03 16.13
C LEU A 8 -17.38 14.90 15.36
N ALA A 9 -18.54 15.17 14.75
CA ALA A 9 -19.26 14.18 13.97
C ALA A 9 -18.45 13.70 12.76
N ALA A 10 -17.80 14.62 12.04
CA ALA A 10 -16.95 14.30 10.90
C ALA A 10 -15.67 13.54 11.33
N ALA A 11 -15.05 13.89 12.45
CA ALA A 11 -13.90 13.16 13.00
C ALA A 11 -14.28 11.73 13.42
N ALA A 12 -15.43 11.56 14.07
CA ALA A 12 -15.95 10.24 14.45
C ALA A 12 -16.25 9.35 13.22
N ALA A 13 -16.85 9.93 12.17
CA ALA A 13 -17.07 9.23 10.91
C ALA A 13 -15.72 8.84 10.25
N CYS A 14 -14.73 9.72 10.29
CA CYS A 14 -13.38 9.43 9.80
C CYS A 14 -12.72 8.27 10.54
N LEU A 15 -12.77 8.27 11.87
CA LEU A 15 -12.20 7.19 12.67
C LEU A 15 -12.90 5.85 12.43
N LEU A 16 -14.23 5.85 12.30
CA LEU A 16 -15.00 4.65 11.98
C LEU A 16 -14.57 4.06 10.63
N VAL A 17 -14.45 4.90 9.60
CA VAL A 17 -14.02 4.44 8.28
C VAL A 17 -12.56 3.97 8.32
N GLY A 18 -11.67 4.65 9.04
CA GLY A 18 -10.28 4.20 9.26
C GLY A 18 -10.20 2.81 9.89
N ILE A 19 -11.03 2.53 10.91
CA ILE A 19 -11.15 1.20 11.53
C ILE A 19 -11.60 0.15 10.51
N ILE A 20 -12.62 0.46 9.71
CA ILE A 20 -13.14 -0.48 8.69
C ILE A 20 -12.04 -0.78 7.66
N PHE A 21 -11.29 0.23 7.21
CA PHE A 21 -10.16 0.04 6.30
C PHE A 21 -9.05 -0.82 6.91
N MET A 22 -8.78 -0.65 8.21
CA MET A 22 -7.77 -1.47 8.89
C MET A 22 -8.20 -2.94 9.00
N VAL A 23 -9.49 -3.18 9.26
CA VAL A 23 -10.05 -4.55 9.23
C VAL A 23 -9.99 -5.13 7.81
N LEU A 24 -10.31 -4.35 6.77
CA LEU A 24 -10.19 -4.76 5.38
C LEU A 24 -8.73 -5.08 4.99
N ALA A 25 -7.75 -4.32 5.51
CA ALA A 25 -6.33 -4.56 5.30
C ALA A 25 -5.91 -5.92 5.88
N VAL A 26 -6.31 -6.20 7.13
CA VAL A 26 -6.05 -7.48 7.79
C VAL A 26 -6.73 -8.63 7.05
N PHE A 27 -7.95 -8.43 6.57
CA PHE A 27 -8.67 -9.43 5.78
C PHE A 27 -8.01 -9.69 4.42
N GLY A 28 -7.53 -8.63 3.75
CA GLY A 28 -6.77 -8.70 2.51
C GLY A 28 -5.46 -9.46 2.67
N VAL A 29 -4.75 -9.26 3.78
CA VAL A 29 -3.54 -10.02 4.14
C VAL A 29 -3.84 -11.51 4.32
N ASN A 30 -4.96 -11.87 4.94
CA ASN A 30 -5.27 -13.26 5.27
C ASN A 30 -5.78 -14.09 4.08
N ARG A 31 -6.23 -13.45 2.99
CA ARG A 31 -6.84 -14.14 1.83
C ARG A 31 -5.83 -14.62 0.78
N PHE A 32 -4.63 -14.03 0.69
CA PHE A 32 -3.69 -14.30 -0.40
C PHE A 32 -2.53 -15.24 -0.03
N HIS A 33 -2.27 -16.21 -0.92
CA HIS A 33 -1.25 -17.25 -0.78
C HIS A 33 0.19 -16.81 -1.19
N LYS A 34 0.36 -15.74 -1.99
CA LYS A 34 1.69 -15.24 -2.43
C LYS A 34 2.22 -14.09 -1.54
N ALA A 35 3.51 -14.19 -1.22
CA ALA A 35 4.38 -13.20 -0.54
C ALA A 35 4.00 -11.73 -0.79
N LEU A 36 4.06 -11.36 -2.08
CA LEU A 36 3.93 -9.97 -2.51
C LEU A 36 2.52 -9.44 -2.47
N ASN A 37 1.55 -10.29 -2.79
CA ASN A 37 0.16 -9.88 -2.74
C ASN A 37 -0.28 -9.59 -1.29
N ARG A 38 0.38 -10.21 -0.30
CA ARG A 38 0.19 -9.92 1.12
C ARG A 38 0.77 -8.56 1.52
N MET A 39 2.01 -8.26 1.10
CA MET A 39 2.67 -6.98 1.41
C MET A 39 2.03 -5.80 0.65
N HIS A 40 1.58 -6.01 -0.58
CA HIS A 40 0.86 -4.99 -1.34
C HIS A 40 -0.52 -4.69 -0.72
N ALA A 41 -1.27 -5.72 -0.30
CA ALA A 41 -2.54 -5.53 0.41
C ALA A 41 -2.35 -4.81 1.76
N ALA A 42 -1.29 -5.13 2.51
CA ALA A 42 -0.94 -4.42 3.74
C ALA A 42 -0.59 -2.94 3.49
N ALA A 43 0.24 -2.66 2.47
CA ALA A 43 0.63 -1.29 2.12
C ALA A 43 -0.55 -0.43 1.60
N MET A 44 -1.48 -1.01 0.84
CA MET A 44 -2.72 -0.33 0.46
C MET A 44 -3.59 -0.02 1.67
N GLY A 45 -3.65 -0.94 2.64
CA GLY A 45 -4.34 -0.74 3.92
C GLY A 45 -3.75 0.43 4.72
N ASP A 46 -2.43 0.46 4.88
CA ASP A 46 -1.75 1.51 5.64
C ASP A 46 -1.87 2.88 4.97
N THR A 47 -1.73 2.96 3.64
CA THR A 47 -1.89 4.23 2.90
C THR A 47 -3.30 4.79 3.01
N LEU A 48 -4.34 3.96 2.85
CA LEU A 48 -5.74 4.39 2.99
C LEU A 48 -6.11 4.69 4.44
N GLY A 49 -5.62 3.90 5.40
CA GLY A 49 -5.83 4.12 6.83
C GLY A 49 -5.22 5.43 7.31
N ILE A 50 -3.95 5.69 6.96
CA ILE A 50 -3.28 6.96 7.25
C ILE A 50 -4.01 8.12 6.56
N LEU A 51 -4.42 7.98 5.30
CA LEU A 51 -5.17 9.04 4.61
C LEU A 51 -6.46 9.42 5.38
N PHE A 52 -7.22 8.44 5.86
CA PHE A 52 -8.46 8.68 6.59
C PHE A 52 -8.23 9.24 8.01
N VAL A 53 -7.22 8.74 8.73
CA VAL A 53 -6.85 9.28 10.05
C VAL A 53 -6.39 10.74 9.94
N PHE A 54 -5.60 11.06 8.91
CA PHE A 54 -5.14 12.42 8.66
C PHE A 54 -6.27 13.35 8.20
N ALA A 55 -7.17 12.87 7.34
CA ALA A 55 -8.37 13.62 6.96
C ALA A 55 -9.23 13.96 8.21
N GLY A 56 -9.40 12.99 9.12
CA GLY A 56 -10.08 13.20 10.40
C GLY A 56 -9.38 14.22 11.29
N LEU A 57 -8.05 14.18 11.37
CA LEU A 57 -7.26 15.15 12.15
C LEU A 57 -7.34 16.57 11.57
N ILE A 58 -7.28 16.73 10.25
CA ILE A 58 -7.39 18.05 9.60
C ILE A 58 -8.77 18.66 9.88
N VAL A 59 -9.82 17.85 9.82
CA VAL A 59 -11.19 18.29 10.13
C VAL A 59 -11.35 18.66 11.61
N MET A 60 -10.70 17.92 12.52
CA MET A 60 -10.80 18.17 13.97
C MET A 60 -9.96 19.36 14.45
N ARG A 61 -8.83 19.64 13.79
CA ARG A 61 -7.82 20.60 14.29
C ARG A 61 -7.83 21.95 13.57
N GLY A 62 -8.36 22.03 12.35
CA GLY A 62 -8.35 23.28 11.56
C GLY A 62 -6.94 23.77 11.19
N PHE A 63 -6.85 24.92 10.51
CA PHE A 63 -5.61 25.50 9.93
C PHE A 63 -4.63 25.99 11.01
N SER A 64 -4.00 25.06 11.74
CA SER A 64 -3.01 25.31 12.78
C SER A 64 -1.66 24.66 12.43
N MET A 65 -0.59 25.03 13.16
CA MET A 65 0.79 24.52 13.01
C MET A 65 0.89 22.98 12.97
N ASP A 66 -0.07 22.29 13.55
CA ASP A 66 -0.17 20.84 13.54
C ASP A 66 -0.46 20.25 12.16
N SER A 67 -1.23 20.94 11.31
CA SER A 67 -1.51 20.47 9.95
C SER A 67 -0.24 20.46 9.09
N LEU A 68 0.72 21.35 9.38
CA LEU A 68 2.01 21.40 8.69
C LEU A 68 2.89 20.18 9.03
N LYS A 69 2.96 19.83 10.32
CA LYS A 69 3.67 18.60 10.77
C LYS A 69 3.05 17.36 10.14
N LEU A 70 1.72 17.31 10.11
CA LEU A 70 1.00 16.19 9.53
C LEU A 70 1.26 16.06 8.02
N PHE A 71 1.23 17.18 7.29
CA PHE A 71 1.56 17.19 5.87
C PHE A 71 2.97 16.65 5.58
N LEU A 72 3.97 17.01 6.41
CA LEU A 72 5.33 16.48 6.30
C LEU A 72 5.39 14.96 6.45
N VAL A 73 4.63 14.40 7.41
CA VAL A 73 4.55 12.94 7.61
C VAL A 73 3.94 12.24 6.41
N ILE A 74 2.85 12.79 5.83
CA ILE A 74 2.23 12.24 4.61
C ILE A 74 3.23 12.24 3.45
N LEU A 75 3.94 13.34 3.25
CA LEU A 75 4.92 13.45 2.17
C LEU A 75 6.01 12.37 2.29
N PHE A 76 6.52 12.18 3.50
CA PHE A 76 7.53 11.17 3.77
C PHE A 76 6.98 9.75 3.57
N PHE A 77 5.76 9.51 4.03
CA PHE A 77 5.07 8.23 3.88
C PHE A 77 4.79 7.90 2.41
N TRP A 78 4.43 8.91 1.61
CA TRP A 78 4.16 8.72 0.19
C TRP A 78 5.43 8.40 -0.60
N SER A 79 6.59 8.90 -0.17
CA SER A 79 7.89 8.49 -0.70
C SER A 79 8.30 7.08 -0.25
N ALA A 80 7.93 6.68 0.97
CA ALA A 80 8.18 5.34 1.48
C ALA A 80 7.42 4.24 0.72
N GLY A 81 6.24 4.55 0.18
CA GLY A 81 5.43 3.64 -0.65
C GLY A 81 6.17 3.06 -1.88
N PRO A 82 6.62 3.88 -2.86
CA PRO A 82 7.34 3.41 -4.03
C PRO A 82 8.71 2.80 -3.68
N VAL A 83 9.40 3.30 -2.65
CA VAL A 83 10.66 2.70 -2.17
C VAL A 83 10.42 1.27 -1.67
N SER A 84 9.38 1.06 -0.86
CA SER A 84 8.99 -0.27 -0.37
C SER A 84 8.60 -1.18 -1.53
N GLY A 85 7.79 -0.68 -2.48
CA GLY A 85 7.40 -1.45 -3.67
C GLY A 85 8.60 -1.91 -4.52
N HIS A 86 9.58 -1.04 -4.74
CA HIS A 86 10.78 -1.38 -5.50
C HIS A 86 11.66 -2.41 -4.76
N MET A 87 11.76 -2.31 -3.44
CA MET A 87 12.57 -3.22 -2.62
C MET A 87 11.93 -4.61 -2.54
N ILE A 88 10.60 -4.65 -2.39
CA ILE A 88 9.81 -5.88 -2.38
C ILE A 88 9.86 -6.57 -3.75
N SER A 89 9.76 -5.84 -4.86
CA SER A 89 9.91 -6.39 -6.22
C SER A 89 11.29 -7.01 -6.45
N ARG A 90 12.36 -6.41 -5.91
CA ARG A 90 13.71 -7.01 -5.93
C ARG A 90 13.81 -8.27 -5.07
N LEU A 91 13.14 -8.29 -3.92
CA LEU A 91 13.10 -9.46 -3.04
C LEU A 91 12.36 -10.63 -3.69
N GLU A 92 11.24 -10.40 -4.37
CA GLU A 92 10.55 -11.45 -5.14
C GLU A 92 11.44 -12.00 -6.24
N ALA A 93 12.06 -11.12 -7.03
CA ALA A 93 12.95 -11.52 -8.11
C ALA A 93 14.15 -12.35 -7.63
N MET A 94 14.55 -12.23 -6.36
CA MET A 94 15.62 -13.01 -5.74
C MET A 94 15.15 -14.30 -5.06
N THR A 95 13.86 -14.43 -4.75
CA THR A 95 13.30 -15.54 -3.95
C THR A 95 12.42 -16.48 -4.77
N ASP A 96 11.92 -16.04 -5.93
CA ASP A 96 10.94 -16.80 -6.71
C ASP A 96 11.59 -17.86 -7.64
N GLU A 97 11.34 -19.14 -7.33
CA GLU A 97 11.77 -20.32 -8.09
C GLU A 97 10.92 -20.53 -9.37
N GLU A 98 9.73 -19.92 -9.46
CA GLU A 98 8.87 -19.93 -10.66
C GLU A 98 9.38 -19.00 -11.76
N LEU A 99 9.97 -17.85 -11.43
CA LEU A 99 10.63 -16.97 -12.39
C LEU A 99 11.77 -17.71 -13.08
N GLY A 100 12.49 -18.57 -12.35
CA GLY A 100 13.46 -19.52 -12.90
C GLY A 100 12.82 -20.48 -13.91
N LYS A 101 11.65 -21.06 -13.61
CA LYS A 101 10.92 -21.92 -14.58
C LYS A 101 10.44 -21.14 -15.81
N ILE A 102 9.92 -19.93 -15.66
CA ILE A 102 9.48 -19.10 -16.81
C ILE A 102 10.69 -18.67 -17.64
N LEU A 103 11.82 -18.33 -17.01
CA LEU A 103 13.07 -18.02 -17.72
C LEU A 103 13.64 -19.25 -18.44
N ILE A 104 13.60 -20.43 -17.81
CA ILE A 104 14.05 -21.69 -18.40
C ILE A 104 13.15 -22.04 -19.59
N ILE A 105 11.82 -22.02 -19.46
CA ILE A 105 10.90 -22.26 -20.57
C ILE A 105 11.12 -21.26 -21.71
N ARG A 106 11.33 -19.97 -21.40
CA ARG A 106 11.60 -18.95 -22.43
C ARG A 106 12.98 -19.13 -23.07
N LYS A 107 13.98 -19.57 -22.32
CA LYS A 107 15.33 -19.86 -22.84
C LYS A 107 15.30 -21.09 -23.75
N THR A 108 14.64 -22.17 -23.33
CA THR A 108 14.43 -23.37 -24.14
C THR A 108 13.68 -23.06 -25.43
N GLY A 109 12.58 -22.31 -25.37
CA GLY A 109 11.85 -21.90 -26.59
C GLY A 109 12.62 -20.94 -27.50
N LYS A 110 13.63 -20.23 -26.98
CA LYS A 110 14.51 -19.36 -27.79
C LYS A 110 15.66 -20.14 -28.43
N GLU A 111 16.17 -21.17 -27.77
CA GLU A 111 17.19 -22.06 -28.33
C GLU A 111 16.60 -23.02 -29.38
N GLU A 112 15.40 -23.60 -29.15
CA GLU A 112 14.70 -24.43 -30.15
C GLU A 112 14.33 -23.63 -31.42
N GLY A 113 13.82 -22.40 -31.28
CA GLY A 113 13.50 -21.55 -32.44
C GLY A 113 14.72 -20.98 -33.17
N THR A 114 15.92 -21.11 -32.61
CA THR A 114 17.17 -20.73 -33.29
C THR A 114 17.79 -21.93 -34.01
N ASP A 115 17.58 -23.16 -33.52
CA ASP A 115 18.02 -24.42 -34.14
C ASP A 115 17.15 -24.83 -35.34
N GLU A 116 15.84 -24.51 -35.34
CA GLU A 116 14.95 -24.73 -36.51
C GLU A 116 15.13 -23.69 -37.63
N ALA A 117 15.89 -22.61 -37.37
CA ALA A 117 16.11 -21.51 -38.32
C ALA A 117 17.50 -21.53 -39.01
N VAL A 118 18.33 -22.55 -38.74
CA VAL A 118 19.64 -22.82 -39.37
C VAL A 118 19.61 -24.11 -40.19
#